data_AF-A0A928U946-F1
#
_entry.id   AF-A0A928U946-F1
#
_cell.length_a   1.000
_cell.length_b   1.000
_cell.length_c   1.000
_cell.angle_alpha   90.00
_cell.angle_beta   90.00
_cell.angle_gamma   90.00
#
_symmetry.space_group_name_H-M   'P 1'
#
loop_
_entity.id
_entity.type
_entity.pdbx_description
1 polymer ?
#
loop_
_entity_poly.entity_id
_entity_poly.type
_entity_poly.pdbx_seq_one_letter_code
_entity_poly.pdbx_strand_id
1 'polypeptide(L)'
;MQHPRQFDEGKYKKPEDRLKMPDFRLSVEQIKALVIFLSGLRDEKLPEKYVASLSERQKVIAEGRMIINKYNCSGCHQFDLDRIYLNDGIELSGMVKIEEDDGVYFQLMEDNERYGHKAGEVVFIAAEDVVKQDRVTEIELANRIIAYHVEEIGIMPEEARVFVPPLLYGEGKKVQCEWTFAF
;
A
#
# COMPACT_ATOMS: atom_id res chain seq x y z
N MET A 1 -7.35 32.57 -14.04
CA MET A 1 -8.53 31.99 -13.36
C MET A 1 -9.86 32.48 -13.91
N GLN A 2 -10.01 33.74 -14.34
CA GLN A 2 -11.31 34.25 -14.84
C GLN A 2 -11.77 33.59 -16.15
N HIS A 3 -10.85 33.20 -17.03
CA HIS A 3 -11.15 32.45 -18.25
C HIS A 3 -10.15 31.29 -18.42
N PRO A 4 -10.45 30.10 -17.85
CA PRO A 4 -9.52 28.97 -17.84
C PRO A 4 -9.11 28.47 -19.23
N ARG A 5 -9.95 28.67 -20.24
CA ARG A 5 -9.73 28.25 -21.63
C ARG A 5 -9.40 29.39 -22.60
N GLN A 6 -9.04 30.57 -22.12
CA GLN A 6 -8.73 31.73 -22.98
C GLN A 6 -7.63 31.44 -24.03
N PHE A 7 -6.71 30.52 -23.74
CA PHE A 7 -5.63 30.15 -24.66
C PHE A 7 -6.03 29.07 -25.70
N ASP A 8 -7.26 28.56 -25.62
CA ASP A 8 -7.87 27.71 -26.64
C ASP A 8 -8.66 28.55 -27.67
N GLU A 9 -8.93 29.82 -27.39
CA GLU A 9 -9.66 30.71 -28.29
C GLU A 9 -8.85 31.01 -29.55
N GLY A 10 -9.52 30.96 -30.71
CA GLY A 10 -8.90 31.24 -32.02
C GLY A 10 -7.89 30.19 -32.52
N LYS A 11 -7.72 29.07 -31.80
CA LYS A 11 -6.82 27.98 -32.18
C LYS A 11 -7.60 26.68 -32.38
N TYR A 12 -7.36 26.00 -33.49
CA TYR A 12 -7.83 24.63 -33.63
C TYR A 12 -6.97 23.70 -32.75
N LYS A 13 -7.63 22.99 -31.82
CA LYS A 13 -7.02 21.96 -30.97
C LYS A 13 -7.93 20.75 -30.91
N LYS A 14 -7.36 19.53 -30.98
CA LYS A 14 -8.11 18.30 -30.74
C LYS A 14 -8.66 18.31 -29.30
N PRO A 15 -9.76 17.58 -29.01
CA PRO A 15 -10.36 17.57 -27.68
C PRO A 15 -9.37 17.23 -26.55
N GLU A 16 -8.45 16.29 -26.79
CA GLU A 16 -7.42 15.90 -25.81
C GLU A 16 -6.38 17.00 -25.52
N ASP A 17 -6.18 17.92 -26.47
CA ASP A 17 -5.15 18.97 -26.44
C ASP A 17 -5.66 20.29 -25.85
N ARG A 18 -6.94 20.37 -25.48
CA ARG A 18 -7.54 21.55 -24.85
C ARG A 18 -7.10 21.69 -23.41
N LEU A 19 -7.14 22.91 -22.88
CA LEU A 19 -6.83 23.16 -21.49
C LEU A 19 -7.81 22.39 -20.58
N LYS A 20 -7.23 21.58 -19.69
CA LYS A 20 -7.97 20.69 -18.79
C LYS A 20 -8.62 21.41 -17.61
N MET A 21 -8.17 22.63 -17.30
CA MET A 21 -8.69 23.40 -16.17
C MET A 21 -10.19 23.68 -16.36
N PRO A 22 -11.06 23.19 -15.46
CA PRO A 22 -12.51 23.46 -15.53
C PRO A 22 -12.83 24.93 -15.25
N ASP A 23 -14.01 25.35 -15.69
CA ASP A 23 -14.60 26.62 -15.26
C ASP A 23 -15.41 26.40 -13.97
N PHE A 24 -14.84 26.85 -12.86
CA PHE A 24 -15.43 26.76 -11.53
C PHE A 24 -16.39 27.92 -11.20
N ARG A 25 -16.58 28.89 -12.12
CA ARG A 25 -17.47 30.05 -11.95
C ARG A 25 -17.23 30.82 -10.64
N LEU A 26 -15.96 31.00 -10.29
CA LEU A 26 -15.55 31.71 -9.08
C LEU A 26 -15.73 33.24 -9.23
N SER A 27 -16.13 33.91 -8.16
CA SER A 27 -16.13 35.38 -8.10
C SER A 27 -14.70 35.95 -8.08
N VAL A 28 -14.56 37.24 -8.35
CA VAL A 28 -13.26 37.92 -8.32
C VAL A 28 -12.62 37.84 -6.92
N GLU A 29 -13.45 37.94 -5.87
CA GLU A 29 -13.03 37.81 -4.46
C GLU A 29 -12.55 36.38 -4.17
N GLN A 30 -13.27 35.37 -4.65
CA GLN A 30 -12.89 33.96 -4.46
C GLN A 30 -11.60 33.63 -5.21
N ILE A 31 -11.42 34.15 -6.43
CA ILE A 31 -10.17 34.02 -7.18
C ILE A 31 -9.02 34.65 -6.40
N LYS A 32 -9.22 35.87 -5.87
CA LYS A 32 -8.19 36.58 -5.09
C LYS A 32 -7.84 35.80 -3.80
N ALA A 33 -8.84 35.31 -3.08
CA ALA A 33 -8.65 34.48 -1.90
C ALA A 33 -7.86 33.21 -2.21
N LEU A 34 -8.19 32.52 -3.31
CA LEU A 34 -7.51 31.30 -3.73
C LEU A 34 -6.05 31.58 -4.15
N VAL A 35 -5.80 32.69 -4.86
CA VAL A 35 -4.44 33.11 -5.20
C VAL A 35 -3.63 33.44 -3.95
N ILE A 36 -4.21 34.15 -2.97
CA ILE A 36 -3.54 34.44 -1.69
C ILE A 36 -3.22 33.15 -0.95
N PHE A 37 -4.18 32.23 -0.87
CA PHE A 37 -3.99 30.92 -0.24
C PHE A 37 -2.86 30.14 -0.90
N LEU A 38 -2.93 29.93 -2.22
CA LEU A 38 -1.92 29.18 -2.98
C LEU A 38 -0.54 29.85 -2.94
N SER A 39 -0.48 31.19 -2.92
CA SER A 39 0.78 31.94 -2.80
C SER A 39 1.36 31.90 -1.39
N GLY A 40 0.50 31.66 -0.39
CA GLY A 40 0.87 31.47 1.01
C GLY A 40 1.31 30.03 1.33
N LEU A 41 1.00 29.06 0.47
CA LEU A 41 1.53 27.71 0.57
C LEU A 41 3.04 27.76 0.29
N ARG A 42 3.81 27.78 1.37
CA ARG A 42 5.25 27.52 1.33
C ARG A 42 5.47 26.05 1.65
N ASP A 43 6.53 25.48 1.08
CA ASP A 43 7.15 24.27 1.63
C ASP A 43 7.82 24.66 2.95
N GLU A 44 7.00 24.96 3.97
CA GLU A 44 7.51 25.09 5.32
C GLU A 44 8.02 23.71 5.73
N LYS A 45 9.34 23.60 5.89
CA LYS A 45 9.92 22.42 6.51
C LYS A 45 9.26 22.27 7.88
N LEU A 46 8.59 21.14 8.08
CA LEU A 46 8.04 20.79 9.37
C LEU A 46 9.14 20.99 10.43
N PRO A 47 8.87 21.71 11.53
CA PRO A 47 9.82 21.82 12.62
C PRO A 47 10.34 20.42 13.00
N GLU A 48 11.63 20.27 13.29
CA GLU A 48 12.26 18.95 13.49
C GLU A 48 11.51 18.07 14.51
N LYS A 49 10.91 18.68 15.52
CA LYS A 49 10.06 18.00 16.52
C LYS A 49 8.83 17.27 15.93
N TYR A 50 8.40 17.61 14.73
CA TYR A 50 7.31 16.97 13.99
C TYR A 50 7.80 16.06 12.86
N VAL A 51 9.11 16.01 12.60
CA VAL A 51 9.71 15.10 11.63
C VAL A 51 10.09 13.82 12.36
N ALA A 52 9.50 12.70 11.96
CA ALA A 52 9.84 11.41 12.54
C ALA A 52 11.33 11.11 12.30
N SER A 53 12.05 10.80 13.37
CA SER A 53 13.44 10.31 13.30
C SER A 53 13.42 8.84 12.90
N LEU A 54 13.43 8.59 11.60
CA LEU A 54 13.40 7.24 11.02
C LEU A 54 14.82 6.68 10.88
N SER A 55 14.97 5.39 11.21
CA SER A 55 16.16 4.62 10.83
C SER A 55 16.27 4.54 9.31
N GLU A 56 17.45 4.20 8.79
CA GLU A 56 17.66 4.11 7.34
C GLU A 56 16.71 3.10 6.68
N ARG A 57 16.49 1.95 7.33
CA ARG A 57 15.51 0.96 6.89
C ARG A 57 14.09 1.54 6.84
N GLN A 58 13.69 2.30 7.85
CA GLN A 58 12.36 2.91 7.91
C GLN A 58 12.15 3.96 6.80
N LYS A 59 13.19 4.71 6.43
CA LYS A 59 13.13 5.65 5.30
C LYS A 59 12.89 4.93 3.96
N VAL A 60 13.65 3.87 3.69
CA VAL A 60 13.49 3.07 2.47
C VAL A 60 12.08 2.48 2.38
N ILE A 61 11.54 1.97 3.50
CA ILE A 61 10.17 1.48 3.57
C ILE A 61 9.16 2.60 3.29
N ALA A 62 9.34 3.78 3.88
CA ALA A 62 8.46 4.92 3.66
C ALA A 62 8.45 5.37 2.19
N GLU A 63 9.61 5.46 1.55
CA GLU A 63 9.74 5.78 0.12
C GLU A 63 9.06 4.72 -0.76
N GLY A 64 9.27 3.43 -0.47
CA GLY A 64 8.59 2.34 -1.15
C GLY A 64 7.06 2.44 -1.03
N ARG A 65 6.55 2.73 0.16
CA ARG A 65 5.11 2.96 0.40
C ARG A 65 4.56 4.14 -0.38
N MET A 66 5.33 5.22 -0.55
CA MET A 66 4.90 6.34 -1.40
C MET A 66 4.70 5.90 -2.86
N ILE A 67 5.57 5.04 -3.38
CA ILE A 67 5.45 4.52 -4.75
C ILE A 67 4.22 3.62 -4.88
N ILE A 68 4.03 2.69 -3.94
CA ILE A 68 2.86 1.79 -3.90
C ILE A 68 1.56 2.60 -3.93
N ASN A 69 1.47 3.64 -3.11
CA ASN A 69 0.28 4.50 -3.04
C ASN A 69 0.10 5.34 -4.31
N LYS A 70 1.18 5.93 -4.83
CA LYS A 70 1.14 6.79 -6.03
C LYS A 70 0.58 6.07 -7.26
N TYR A 71 0.90 4.79 -7.41
CA TYR A 71 0.41 3.96 -8.53
C TYR A 71 -0.79 3.09 -8.15
N ASN A 72 -1.32 3.24 -6.93
CA ASN A 72 -2.42 2.45 -6.40
C ASN A 72 -2.20 0.93 -6.55
N CYS A 73 -0.95 0.48 -6.35
CA CYS A 73 -0.60 -0.93 -6.49
C CYS A 73 -1.39 -1.80 -5.51
N SER A 74 -1.67 -1.28 -4.30
CA SER A 74 -2.47 -1.94 -3.26
C SER A 74 -3.94 -2.15 -3.65
N GLY A 75 -4.42 -1.50 -4.71
CA GLY A 75 -5.74 -1.75 -5.26
C GLY A 75 -5.88 -3.14 -5.90
N CYS A 76 -4.77 -3.71 -6.40
CA CYS A 76 -4.76 -5.02 -7.05
C CYS A 76 -3.85 -6.05 -6.36
N HIS A 77 -2.73 -5.61 -5.76
CA HIS A 77 -1.74 -6.47 -5.13
C HIS A 77 -1.76 -6.30 -3.61
N GLN A 78 -1.56 -7.39 -2.87
CA GLN A 78 -1.44 -7.36 -1.42
C GLN A 78 0.03 -7.18 -1.03
N PHE A 79 0.31 -6.19 -0.19
CA PHE A 79 1.67 -5.85 0.26
C PHE A 79 1.85 -5.94 1.77
N ASP A 80 0.76 -5.93 2.54
CA ASP A 80 0.78 -6.02 3.98
C ASP A 80 0.09 -7.33 4.40
N LEU A 81 0.61 -7.94 5.45
CA LEU A 81 0.05 -9.14 6.07
C LEU A 81 -0.06 -8.85 7.57
N ASP A 82 -1.22 -9.15 8.13
CA ASP A 82 -1.56 -8.98 9.52
C ASP A 82 -1.90 -10.35 10.13
N ARG A 83 -1.58 -10.51 11.41
CA ARG A 83 -2.03 -11.63 12.24
C ARG A 83 -2.92 -11.10 13.34
N ILE A 84 -4.14 -11.60 13.41
CA ILE A 84 -5.13 -11.26 14.44
C ILE A 84 -5.35 -12.48 15.32
N TYR A 85 -5.20 -12.29 16.62
CA TYR A 85 -5.46 -13.28 17.66
C TYR A 85 -6.80 -12.95 18.31
N LEU A 86 -7.74 -13.89 18.28
CA LEU A 86 -9.08 -13.74 18.87
C LEU A 86 -9.18 -14.39 20.26
N ASN A 87 -10.19 -14.00 21.04
CA ASN A 87 -10.45 -14.47 22.41
C ASN A 87 -10.53 -16.01 22.53
N ASP A 88 -11.02 -16.70 21.50
CA ASP A 88 -11.15 -18.17 21.48
C ASP A 88 -9.85 -18.92 21.14
N GLY A 89 -8.72 -18.20 21.08
CA GLY A 89 -7.43 -18.75 20.66
C GLY A 89 -7.39 -19.09 19.17
N ILE A 90 -8.18 -18.38 18.36
CA ILE A 90 -8.16 -18.45 16.90
C ILE A 90 -7.10 -17.45 16.41
N GLU A 91 -6.21 -17.90 15.54
CA GLU A 91 -5.25 -17.07 14.83
C GLU A 91 -5.70 -16.91 13.38
N LEU A 92 -5.85 -15.67 12.94
CA LEU A 92 -6.21 -15.31 11.58
C LEU A 92 -5.02 -14.64 10.92
N SER A 93 -4.60 -15.15 9.77
CA SER A 93 -3.61 -14.51 8.91
C SER A 93 -4.32 -13.91 7.70
N GLY A 94 -4.01 -12.67 7.37
CA GLY A 94 -4.77 -11.94 6.37
C GLY A 94 -4.34 -10.50 6.22
N MET A 95 -5.24 -9.65 5.77
CA MET A 95 -4.98 -8.23 5.58
C MET A 95 -6.18 -7.39 6.01
N VAL A 96 -5.94 -6.35 6.80
CA VAL A 96 -6.97 -5.36 7.10
C VAL A 96 -7.29 -4.54 5.85
N LYS A 97 -8.57 -4.56 5.45
CA LYS A 97 -9.10 -3.80 4.31
C LYS A 97 -9.59 -2.43 4.72
N ILE A 98 -10.31 -2.39 5.84
CA ILE A 98 -10.94 -1.18 6.38
C ILE A 98 -10.86 -1.31 7.90
N GLU A 99 -10.40 -0.24 8.55
CA GLU A 99 -10.47 -0.07 10.00
C GLU A 99 -11.63 0.88 10.30
N GLU A 100 -12.53 0.45 11.18
CA GLU A 100 -13.62 1.25 11.73
C GLU A 100 -13.47 1.34 13.26
N ASP A 101 -14.26 2.21 13.90
CA ASP A 101 -14.14 2.45 15.35
C ASP A 101 -14.51 1.20 16.20
N ASP A 102 -15.36 0.33 15.68
CA ASP A 102 -15.91 -0.86 16.34
C ASP A 102 -15.28 -2.18 15.86
N GLY A 103 -14.39 -2.15 14.86
CA GLY A 103 -13.76 -3.35 14.35
C GLY A 103 -13.00 -3.17 13.05
N VAL A 104 -12.62 -4.30 12.46
CA VAL A 104 -11.84 -4.33 11.21
C VAL A 104 -12.47 -5.28 10.21
N TYR A 105 -12.51 -4.85 8.96
CA TYR A 105 -12.77 -5.73 7.82
C TYR A 105 -11.47 -6.40 7.43
N PHE A 106 -11.41 -7.72 7.60
CA PHE A 106 -10.20 -8.50 7.43
C PHE A 106 -10.37 -9.50 6.29
N GLN A 107 -9.48 -9.44 5.30
CA GLN A 107 -9.43 -10.45 4.24
C GLN A 107 -8.53 -11.62 4.67
N LEU A 108 -9.11 -12.81 4.78
CA LEU A 108 -8.36 -14.02 5.15
C LEU A 108 -7.41 -14.45 4.02
N MET A 109 -6.21 -14.90 4.39
CA MET A 109 -5.22 -15.43 3.44
C MET A 109 -5.23 -16.94 3.36
N GLU A 110 -5.68 -17.62 4.41
CA GLU A 110 -5.71 -19.07 4.52
C GLU A 110 -7.11 -19.50 4.97
N ASP A 111 -7.50 -20.71 4.58
CA ASP A 111 -8.72 -21.33 5.07
C ASP A 111 -8.59 -21.54 6.59
N ASN A 112 -9.63 -21.17 7.33
CA ASN A 112 -9.67 -21.37 8.77
C ASN A 112 -10.95 -22.10 9.16
N GLU A 113 -10.87 -23.43 9.28
CA GLU A 113 -12.01 -24.28 9.63
C GLU A 113 -12.62 -23.93 11.00
N ARG A 114 -11.79 -23.50 11.95
CA ARG A 114 -12.24 -23.16 13.31
C ARG A 114 -13.01 -21.84 13.35
N TYR A 115 -12.66 -20.92 12.46
CA TYR A 115 -13.38 -19.66 12.27
C TYR A 115 -14.51 -19.79 11.24
N GLY A 116 -14.52 -20.84 10.42
CA GLY A 116 -15.59 -21.17 9.47
C GLY A 116 -15.54 -20.40 8.15
N HIS A 117 -14.39 -19.79 7.82
CA HIS A 117 -14.23 -18.92 6.65
C HIS A 117 -13.04 -19.33 5.78
N LYS A 118 -13.13 -19.02 4.49
CA LYS A 118 -12.15 -19.42 3.47
C LYS A 118 -11.17 -18.31 3.12
N ALA A 119 -10.02 -18.70 2.57
CA ALA A 119 -9.07 -17.80 1.97
C ALA A 119 -9.74 -16.89 0.93
N GLY A 120 -9.43 -15.60 0.99
CA GLY A 120 -9.96 -14.55 0.13
C GLY A 120 -11.27 -13.91 0.62
N GLU A 121 -11.99 -14.52 1.57
CA GLU A 121 -13.19 -13.92 2.15
C GLU A 121 -12.86 -12.71 3.01
N VAL A 122 -13.70 -11.68 2.95
CA VAL A 122 -13.61 -10.50 3.82
C VAL A 122 -14.63 -10.65 4.94
N VAL A 123 -14.12 -10.73 6.17
CA VAL A 123 -14.90 -10.91 7.40
C VAL A 123 -14.80 -9.66 8.26
N PHE A 124 -15.85 -9.36 9.02
CA PHE A 124 -15.79 -8.31 10.02
C PHE A 124 -15.38 -8.91 11.37
N ILE A 125 -14.36 -8.34 12.00
CA ILE A 125 -13.86 -8.74 13.31
C ILE A 125 -14.09 -7.58 14.27
N ALA A 126 -14.92 -7.79 15.28
CA ALA A 126 -15.19 -6.77 16.29
C ALA A 126 -13.93 -6.51 17.13
N ALA A 127 -13.67 -5.24 17.48
CA ALA A 127 -12.50 -4.85 18.25
C ALA A 127 -12.45 -5.55 19.64
N GLU A 128 -13.62 -5.85 20.21
CA GLU A 128 -13.77 -6.57 21.49
C GLU A 128 -13.29 -8.02 21.43
N ASP A 129 -13.32 -8.63 20.24
CA ASP A 129 -12.91 -10.01 20.02
C ASP A 129 -11.39 -10.16 19.79
N VAL A 130 -10.70 -9.05 19.50
CA VAL A 130 -9.27 -9.00 19.20
C VAL A 130 -8.45 -8.92 20.49
N VAL A 131 -7.72 -10.00 20.78
CA VAL A 131 -6.72 -10.04 21.86
C VAL A 131 -5.47 -9.29 21.46
N LYS A 132 -5.02 -9.49 20.22
CA LYS A 132 -3.78 -8.91 19.70
C LYS A 132 -3.81 -8.84 18.19
N GLN A 133 -3.25 -7.77 17.63
CA GLN A 133 -2.97 -7.64 16.20
C GLN A 133 -1.47 -7.37 16.01
N ASP A 134 -0.83 -8.21 15.21
CA ASP A 134 0.57 -8.05 14.81
C ASP A 134 0.66 -7.78 13.30
N ARG A 135 1.38 -6.72 12.93
CA ARG A 135 1.81 -6.53 11.55
C ARG A 135 2.97 -7.46 11.25
N VAL A 136 2.82 -8.30 10.24
CA VAL A 136 3.90 -9.20 9.80
C VAL A 136 4.88 -8.38 8.97
N THR A 137 6.00 -8.01 9.59
CA THR A 137 7.04 -7.19 8.95
C THR A 137 8.11 -8.01 8.23
N GLU A 138 8.11 -9.31 8.44
CA GLU A 138 9.09 -10.25 7.89
C GLU A 138 8.35 -11.49 7.44
N ILE A 139 8.40 -11.76 6.13
CA ILE A 139 7.84 -12.97 5.53
C ILE A 139 9.01 -13.71 4.92
N GLU A 140 9.24 -14.96 5.31
CA GLU A 140 10.19 -15.84 4.59
C GLU A 140 9.59 -16.26 3.25
N LEU A 141 9.51 -15.31 2.31
CA LEU A 141 8.79 -15.48 1.05
C LEU A 141 9.40 -16.58 0.20
N ALA A 142 10.72 -16.75 0.25
CA ALA A 142 11.39 -17.87 -0.41
C ALA A 142 10.86 -19.23 0.06
N ASN A 143 10.75 -19.42 1.38
CA ASN A 143 10.27 -20.68 1.96
C ASN A 143 8.79 -20.91 1.61
N ARG A 144 7.96 -19.87 1.63
CA ARG A 144 6.54 -19.96 1.24
C ARG A 144 6.36 -20.29 -0.25
N ILE A 145 7.15 -19.69 -1.14
CA ILE A 145 7.10 -19.98 -2.58
C ILE A 145 7.52 -21.43 -2.82
N ILE A 146 8.59 -21.89 -2.17
CA ILE A 146 9.05 -23.29 -2.28
C ILE A 146 7.96 -24.24 -1.79
N ALA A 147 7.42 -24.02 -0.59
CA ALA A 147 6.37 -24.84 0.00
C ALA A 147 5.14 -24.95 -0.91
N TYR A 148 4.65 -23.82 -1.44
CA TYR A 148 3.52 -23.80 -2.38
C TYR A 148 3.76 -24.68 -3.61
N HIS A 149 4.93 -24.59 -4.24
CA HIS A 149 5.20 -25.39 -5.43
C HIS A 149 5.40 -26.88 -5.11
N VAL A 150 5.93 -27.21 -3.93
CA VAL A 150 6.02 -28.59 -3.45
C VAL A 150 4.62 -29.17 -3.19
N GLU A 151 3.76 -28.42 -2.53
CA GLU A 151 2.42 -28.86 -2.10
C GLU A 151 1.41 -28.91 -3.25
N GLU A 152 1.35 -27.86 -4.07
CA GLU A 152 0.32 -27.71 -5.10
C GLU A 152 0.74 -28.27 -6.47
N ILE A 153 2.05 -28.24 -6.76
CA ILE A 153 2.59 -28.63 -8.08
C ILE A 153 3.36 -29.95 -7.99
N GLY A 154 3.77 -30.39 -6.79
CA GLY A 154 4.42 -31.67 -6.56
C GLY A 154 5.88 -31.72 -7.03
N ILE A 155 6.54 -30.58 -7.20
CA ILE A 155 7.95 -30.51 -7.61
C ILE A 155 8.89 -30.60 -6.40
N MET A 156 10.12 -31.05 -6.62
CA MET A 156 11.11 -31.18 -5.54
C MET A 156 11.52 -29.80 -5.00
N PRO A 157 11.84 -29.67 -3.70
CA PRO A 157 12.24 -28.39 -3.12
C PRO A 157 13.44 -27.73 -3.83
N GLU A 158 14.41 -28.51 -4.31
CA GLU A 158 15.55 -27.95 -5.06
C GLU A 158 15.14 -27.38 -6.42
N GLU A 159 14.13 -27.96 -7.07
CA GLU A 159 13.58 -27.49 -8.34
C GLU A 159 12.68 -26.27 -8.12
N ALA A 160 11.92 -26.25 -7.02
CA ALA A 160 11.05 -25.12 -6.65
C ALA A 160 11.83 -23.82 -6.36
N ARG A 161 13.12 -23.92 -6.00
CA ARG A 161 14.00 -22.76 -5.78
C ARG A 161 14.11 -21.83 -6.99
N VAL A 162 13.87 -22.31 -8.21
CA VAL A 162 13.94 -21.46 -9.41
C VAL A 162 12.81 -20.42 -9.47
N PHE A 163 11.72 -20.63 -8.73
CA PHE A 163 10.58 -19.70 -8.65
C PHE A 163 10.75 -18.63 -7.57
N VAL A 164 11.74 -18.78 -6.70
CA VAL A 164 12.11 -17.77 -5.71
C VAL A 164 12.85 -16.63 -6.45
N PRO A 165 12.65 -15.36 -6.07
CA PRO A 165 13.44 -14.25 -6.61
C PRO A 165 14.94 -14.60 -6.60
N PRO A 166 15.71 -14.31 -7.65
CA PRO A 166 17.12 -14.71 -7.69
C PRO A 166 17.99 -13.84 -6.77
N LEU A 167 19.09 -14.41 -6.26
CA LEU A 167 20.13 -13.62 -5.59
C LEU A 167 20.69 -12.59 -6.58
N LEU A 168 20.66 -11.32 -6.20
CA LEU A 168 21.15 -10.23 -7.05
C LEU A 168 22.62 -9.94 -6.74
N TYR A 169 23.43 -9.76 -7.78
CA TYR A 169 24.86 -9.47 -7.66
C TYR A 169 25.20 -8.04 -8.13
N GLY A 170 26.36 -7.52 -7.72
CA GLY A 170 26.82 -6.18 -8.11
C GLY A 170 25.89 -5.07 -7.60
N GLU A 171 25.47 -4.17 -8.49
CA GLU A 171 24.52 -3.08 -8.16
C GLU A 171 23.16 -3.60 -7.69
N GLY A 172 22.71 -4.75 -8.21
CA GLY A 172 21.46 -5.37 -7.79
C GLY A 172 21.44 -5.79 -6.32
N LYS A 173 22.61 -6.06 -5.73
CA LYS A 173 22.72 -6.39 -4.29
C LYS A 173 22.23 -5.25 -3.40
N LYS A 174 22.36 -3.99 -3.84
CA LYS A 174 21.95 -2.81 -3.05
C LYS A 174 20.44 -2.69 -2.89
N VAL A 175 19.68 -3.28 -3.82
CA VAL A 175 18.21 -3.29 -3.81
C VAL A 175 17.64 -4.65 -3.41
N GLN A 176 18.50 -5.59 -3.05
CA GLN A 176 18.09 -6.92 -2.60
C GLN A 176 17.61 -6.85 -1.15
N CYS A 177 16.34 -7.19 -0.94
CA CYS A 177 15.74 -7.16 0.38
C CYS A 177 16.18 -8.38 1.22
N GLU A 178 16.76 -8.15 2.40
CA GLU A 178 17.25 -9.24 3.28
C GLU A 178 16.13 -10.20 3.70
N TRP A 179 14.91 -9.71 3.91
CA TRP A 179 13.76 -10.53 4.32
C TRP A 179 13.35 -11.57 3.27
N THR A 180 13.65 -11.35 1.99
CA THR A 180 13.32 -12.29 0.90
C THR A 180 14.24 -13.52 0.90
N PHE A 181 15.42 -13.42 1.52
CA PHE A 181 16.49 -14.41 1.45
C PHE A 181 17.06 -14.81 2.82
N ALA A 182 16.39 -14.45 3.92
CA ALA A 182 16.72 -14.99 5.23
C ALA A 182 16.37 -16.49 5.19
N PHE A 183 17.40 -17.34 5.27
CA PHE A 183 17.29 -18.79 5.39
C PHE A 183 17.64 -19.20 6.82
#